data_AF-A0AAW2NJ06-F1
#
_entry.id   AF-A0AAW2NJ06-F1
#
_cell.length_a   1.000
_cell.length_b   1.000
_cell.length_c   1.000
_cell.angle_alpha   90.00
_cell.angle_beta   90.00
_cell.angle_gamma   90.00
#
_symmetry.space_group_name_H-M   'P 1'
#
loop_
_entity.id
_entity.type
_entity.pdbx_description
1 polymer ?
#
loop_
_entity_poly.entity_id
_entity_poly.type
_entity_poly.pdbx_seq_one_letter_code
_entity_poly.pdbx_strand_id
1 'polypeptide(L)'
;MLEAIHEIAIYIHRFHNLDLFQQGWYQIKITMRWTGEDSGSLGTPARVAQYEAPDLGSDDVYGVWRIDDRDHSFSTQPFRIRYARQDILLSLMVSFTLQVSNFEGPCTSAVILKFELLYTPVLENRSNIQDCLDNIAAVHEFRLPPKALLGLHTYCPVHFDAFHAVLVDITVHVSLLRNAVYTSSQKVPRANTKKILEFLRNQWAVNRKAEWSIWMVHTKVDMPHQYISSLVDASTYHGLHGRLPVPRKLTDDPAQAAAMRAELHRRSIAQMMMNNRSIQDMHIFGDPARIPIVIVERVINAPLRSTSGNSYFTQLDRKDTNSLMAGSGSNPIKLTGRPNDRVLKIVVFVHGFQGHHLDLRLIRNQWLLLDPKTEFLMSEANEEKTSGDFRDMGRRLAQEVVSFVKKKMDKVSRSGVLRAIKLSFVGHSIGNIILRTALTESIMEPYLRYLHTYLSVSGPHLGYLYSSNSLFNGGLWVLKKLKNTQCIHQLTFTDDPDLRNTFLYKLAKHRTLENFRNVILLSSPQDGYVPYHSARIEMCPASSGDHSKKGKVFLEMLNECLDQIRARSFEHRVFMRCDVNFDVTLQGKNLNTIIGRAAHIEFLETDVFASFIMWSFPDLFR
;
A
#
# COMPACT_ATOMS: atom_id res chain seq x y z
N MET A 1 35.61 17.83 17.97
CA MET A 1 34.76 18.86 17.33
C MET A 1 34.13 18.20 16.11
N LEU A 2 32.82 17.96 16.14
CA LEU A 2 32.09 17.21 15.11
C LEU A 2 31.52 18.23 14.12
N GLU A 3 32.08 18.30 12.93
CA GLU A 3 31.56 19.18 11.88
C GLU A 3 30.68 18.34 10.95
N ALA A 4 29.39 18.66 10.91
CA ALA A 4 28.39 17.94 10.11
C ALA A 4 27.85 18.84 9.00
N ILE A 5 27.91 18.34 7.76
CA ILE A 5 27.37 19.02 6.58
C ILE A 5 26.06 18.36 6.20
N HIS A 6 24.98 19.13 6.18
CA HIS A 6 23.64 18.69 5.83
C HIS A 6 23.24 19.26 4.47
N GLU A 7 22.53 18.46 3.68
CA GLU A 7 21.83 18.89 2.48
C GLU A 7 20.34 19.02 2.80
N ILE A 8 19.77 20.20 2.56
CA ILE A 8 18.36 20.50 2.75
C ILE A 8 17.79 20.87 1.38
N ALA A 9 17.12 19.92 0.74
CA ALA A 9 16.47 20.09 -0.55
C ALA A 9 15.01 20.50 -0.38
N ILE A 10 14.60 21.55 -1.09
CA ILE A 10 13.26 22.13 -1.09
C ILE A 10 12.71 21.99 -2.50
N TYR A 11 11.74 21.10 -2.66
CA TYR A 11 10.95 20.94 -3.87
C TYR A 11 9.79 21.93 -3.83
N ILE A 12 9.64 22.75 -4.86
CA ILE A 12 8.54 23.70 -5.04
C ILE A 12 7.75 23.25 -6.26
N HIS A 13 6.57 22.71 -6.00
CA HIS A 13 5.72 22.11 -7.04
C HIS A 13 4.87 23.19 -7.71
N ARG A 14 4.00 23.83 -6.92
CA ARG A 14 2.94 24.69 -7.44
C ARG A 14 2.66 25.85 -6.50
N PHE A 15 2.32 27.01 -7.07
CA PHE A 15 1.88 28.19 -6.36
C PHE A 15 0.40 28.41 -6.67
N HIS A 16 -0.44 28.31 -5.65
CA HIS A 16 -1.88 28.55 -5.72
C HIS A 16 -2.17 29.96 -5.24
N ASN A 17 -2.43 30.87 -6.18
CA ASN A 17 -3.01 32.16 -5.84
C ASN A 17 -4.49 31.97 -5.53
N LEU A 18 -4.90 32.02 -4.26
CA LEU A 18 -6.32 31.94 -3.91
C LEU A 18 -6.97 33.30 -4.09
N ASP A 19 -6.37 34.36 -3.52
CA ASP A 19 -6.88 35.73 -3.59
C ASP A 19 -5.82 36.81 -3.26
N LEU A 20 -4.76 36.91 -4.07
CA LEU A 20 -3.85 38.06 -4.02
C LEU A 20 -4.56 39.29 -4.61
N PHE A 21 -4.75 40.32 -3.77
CA PHE A 21 -5.48 41.54 -4.12
C PHE A 21 -4.82 42.41 -5.20
N GLN A 22 -3.54 42.17 -5.51
CA GLN A 22 -2.77 43.00 -6.44
C GLN A 22 -2.29 42.17 -7.63
N GLN A 23 -2.64 42.59 -8.85
CA GLN A 23 -2.04 42.04 -10.05
C GLN A 23 -0.60 42.55 -10.21
N GLY A 24 0.28 41.70 -10.72
CA GLY A 24 1.69 42.04 -10.86
C GLY A 24 2.59 40.84 -11.04
N TRP A 25 3.88 41.13 -10.95
CA TRP A 25 4.94 40.12 -10.95
C TRP A 25 5.26 39.74 -9.52
N TYR A 26 5.36 38.44 -9.30
CA TYR A 26 5.68 37.84 -8.02
C TYR A 26 6.90 36.94 -8.15
N GLN A 27 7.67 36.84 -7.06
CA GLN A 27 8.83 35.96 -6.98
C GLN A 27 8.95 35.41 -5.57
N ILE A 28 9.39 34.17 -5.42
CA ILE A 28 9.65 33.59 -4.09
C ILE A 28 11.15 33.62 -3.86
N LYS A 29 11.57 34.24 -2.77
CA LYS A 29 12.95 34.21 -2.26
C LYS A 29 13.03 33.32 -1.03
N ILE A 30 14.05 32.47 -0.98
CA ILE A 30 14.27 31.48 0.07
C ILE A 30 15.64 31.71 0.69
N THR A 31 15.69 31.81 2.02
CA THR A 31 16.93 31.86 2.80
C THR A 31 16.90 30.82 3.92
N MET A 32 18.07 30.38 4.35
CA MET A 32 18.22 29.38 5.42
C MET A 32 19.27 29.81 6.43
N ARG A 33 18.95 29.72 7.72
CA ARG A 33 19.89 30.04 8.82
C ARG A 33 19.74 29.13 10.03
N TRP A 34 20.83 28.86 10.73
CA TRP A 34 20.85 28.19 12.03
C TRP A 34 20.83 29.21 13.18
N THR A 35 20.16 28.87 14.28
CA THR A 35 19.92 29.79 15.42
C THR A 35 20.78 29.54 16.66
N GLY A 36 21.87 28.76 16.57
CA GLY A 36 22.78 28.48 17.68
C GLY A 36 24.02 29.38 17.71
N GLU A 37 24.11 30.22 18.74
CA GLU A 37 25.18 31.16 19.17
C GLU A 37 25.65 32.24 18.16
N ASP A 38 25.55 33.51 18.59
CA ASP A 38 25.98 34.86 18.17
C ASP A 38 26.53 35.19 16.75
N SER A 39 26.74 34.21 15.88
CA SER A 39 26.83 34.37 14.42
C SER A 39 26.22 33.11 13.76
N GLY A 40 24.91 33.12 13.50
CA GLY A 40 24.20 31.95 12.97
C GLY A 40 24.82 31.45 11.66
N SER A 41 25.04 30.13 11.54
CA SER A 41 25.52 29.56 10.29
C SER A 41 24.45 29.67 9.20
N LEU A 42 24.83 30.27 8.07
CA LEU A 42 23.96 30.43 6.92
C LEU A 42 23.99 29.16 6.06
N GLY A 43 22.82 28.80 5.54
CA GLY A 43 22.71 27.75 4.55
C GLY A 43 22.98 28.30 3.16
N THR A 44 23.90 27.69 2.43
CA THR A 44 24.27 28.14 1.07
C THR A 44 23.51 27.31 0.02
N PRO A 45 22.74 27.93 -0.89
CA PRO A 45 22.19 27.23 -2.05
C PRO A 45 23.31 26.63 -2.88
N ALA A 46 23.31 25.32 -3.06
CA ALA A 46 24.39 24.59 -3.73
C ALA A 46 23.96 24.03 -5.09
N ARG A 47 22.68 23.66 -5.25
CA ARG A 47 22.18 23.04 -6.48
C ARG A 47 20.74 23.43 -6.75
N VAL A 48 20.39 23.66 -8.01
CA VAL A 48 19.01 23.87 -8.46
C VAL A 48 18.72 22.91 -9.61
N ALA A 49 17.55 22.28 -9.59
CA ALA A 49 17.08 21.40 -10.65
C ALA A 49 15.62 21.73 -10.98
N GLN A 50 15.34 22.02 -12.25
CA GLN A 50 13.99 22.18 -12.76
C GLN A 50 13.65 20.92 -13.56
N TYR A 51 12.56 20.24 -13.21
CA TYR A 51 12.26 18.91 -13.75
C TYR A 51 11.09 18.88 -14.74
N GLU A 52 10.37 20.00 -14.89
CA GLU A 52 9.43 20.24 -15.98
C GLU A 52 9.62 21.66 -16.52
N ALA A 53 9.57 21.84 -17.83
CA ALA A 53 9.61 23.16 -18.43
C ALA A 53 8.26 23.86 -18.19
N PRO A 54 8.22 25.10 -17.68
CA PRO A 54 6.98 25.85 -17.57
C PRO A 54 6.42 26.08 -18.99
N ASP A 55 5.14 25.78 -19.23
CA ASP A 55 4.42 26.18 -20.45
C ASP A 55 4.23 27.71 -20.44
N LEU A 56 5.31 28.44 -20.70
CA LEU A 56 5.31 29.87 -20.93
C LEU A 56 5.02 30.07 -22.42
N GLY A 57 3.82 30.56 -22.73
CA GLY A 57 3.50 31.06 -24.05
C GLY A 57 4.57 32.04 -24.54
N SER A 58 4.78 32.10 -25.85
CA SER A 58 5.93 32.69 -26.56
C SER A 58 6.28 34.18 -26.29
N ASP A 59 5.62 34.84 -25.34
CA ASP A 59 5.75 36.27 -25.05
C ASP A 59 6.40 36.63 -23.69
N ASP A 60 6.63 35.67 -22.77
CA ASP A 60 7.12 35.96 -21.40
C ASP A 60 8.52 35.35 -21.12
N VAL A 61 9.53 35.70 -21.94
CA VAL A 61 10.94 35.39 -21.62
C VAL A 61 11.48 36.41 -20.62
N TYR A 62 11.16 36.24 -19.35
CA TYR A 62 11.76 37.01 -18.25
C TYR A 62 12.37 36.07 -17.20
N GLY A 63 13.71 35.98 -17.24
CA GLY A 63 14.57 35.48 -16.16
C GLY A 63 14.65 33.95 -15.99
N VAL A 64 15.84 33.47 -15.65
CA VAL A 64 16.05 32.14 -15.03
C VAL A 64 16.02 32.35 -13.51
N TRP A 65 15.74 31.31 -12.73
CA TRP A 65 15.96 31.33 -11.27
C TRP A 65 17.38 31.83 -10.92
N ARG A 66 17.57 32.40 -9.72
CA ARG A 66 18.84 33.01 -9.29
C ARG A 66 19.30 32.47 -7.94
N ILE A 67 20.61 32.30 -7.79
CA ILE A 67 21.29 32.19 -6.48
C ILE A 67 22.03 33.50 -6.27
N ASP A 68 21.86 34.12 -5.10
CA ASP A 68 22.65 35.27 -4.68
C ASP A 68 23.62 34.85 -3.57
N ASP A 69 24.91 34.83 -3.93
CA ASP A 69 25.99 34.42 -3.02
C ASP A 69 26.26 35.46 -1.92
N ARG A 70 25.78 36.71 -2.05
CA ARG A 70 26.01 37.76 -1.05
C ARG A 70 25.15 37.57 0.20
N ASP A 71 23.91 37.10 0.02
CA ASP A 71 22.96 36.87 1.10
C ASP A 71 22.56 35.40 1.27
N HIS A 72 23.23 34.49 0.54
CA HIS A 72 22.99 33.04 0.54
C HIS A 72 21.52 32.69 0.25
N SER A 73 20.91 33.40 -0.69
CA SER A 73 19.50 33.22 -1.04
C SER A 73 19.30 32.56 -2.39
N PHE A 74 18.14 31.93 -2.55
CA PHE A 74 17.65 31.44 -3.82
C PHE A 74 16.34 32.15 -4.17
N SER A 75 16.20 32.59 -5.42
CA SER A 75 14.97 33.18 -5.93
C SER A 75 14.44 32.41 -7.14
N THR A 76 13.15 32.11 -7.14
CA THR A 76 12.47 31.46 -8.27
C THR A 76 12.51 32.33 -9.52
N GLN A 77 12.17 31.77 -10.69
CA GLN A 77 11.80 32.62 -11.82
C GLN A 77 10.59 33.51 -11.41
N PRO A 78 10.57 34.81 -11.77
CA PRO A 78 9.40 35.65 -11.58
C PRO A 78 8.20 35.12 -12.37
N PHE A 79 7.02 35.15 -11.77
CA PHE A 79 5.78 34.70 -12.40
C PHE A 79 4.68 35.75 -12.24
N ARG A 80 3.78 35.79 -13.22
CA ARG A 80 2.75 36.83 -13.29
C ARG A 80 1.41 36.35 -12.76
N ILE A 81 0.84 37.10 -11.83
CA ILE A 81 -0.52 36.89 -11.32
C ILE A 81 -1.45 37.91 -11.98
N ARG A 82 -2.46 37.39 -12.69
CA ARG A 82 -3.47 38.18 -13.41
C ARG A 82 -4.86 37.98 -12.80
N TYR A 83 -5.14 36.81 -12.24
CA TYR A 83 -6.48 36.46 -11.76
C TYR A 83 -6.41 35.88 -10.35
N ALA A 84 -7.48 36.09 -9.56
CA ALA A 84 -7.74 35.30 -8.36
C ALA A 84 -7.96 33.83 -8.76
N ARG A 85 -7.65 32.89 -7.86
CA ARG A 85 -7.71 31.42 -8.12
C ARG A 85 -6.87 31.00 -9.32
N GLN A 86 -5.65 31.50 -9.40
CA GLN A 86 -4.70 31.19 -10.46
C GLN A 86 -3.61 30.26 -9.93
N ASP A 87 -3.35 29.19 -10.66
CA ASP A 87 -2.30 28.26 -10.33
C ASP A 87 -1.08 28.45 -11.24
N ILE A 88 0.10 28.48 -10.64
CA ILE A 88 1.38 28.56 -11.33
C ILE A 88 2.19 27.31 -11.02
N LEU A 89 2.57 26.57 -12.07
CA LEU A 89 3.47 25.43 -11.93
C LEU A 89 4.91 25.93 -11.88
N LEU A 90 5.64 25.59 -10.81
CA LEU A 90 7.04 25.98 -10.64
C LEU A 90 8.00 24.81 -10.87
N SER A 91 7.61 23.58 -10.50
CA SER A 91 8.33 22.31 -10.73
C SER A 91 9.86 22.40 -10.62
N LEU A 92 10.33 22.96 -9.50
CA LEU A 92 11.75 23.20 -9.24
C LEU A 92 12.19 22.63 -7.89
N MET A 93 13.46 22.33 -7.77
CA MET A 93 14.10 21.91 -6.54
C MET A 93 15.34 22.77 -6.31
N VAL A 94 15.46 23.37 -5.13
CA VAL A 94 16.70 24.01 -4.66
C VAL A 94 17.27 23.20 -3.48
N SER A 95 18.56 22.94 -3.50
CA SER A 95 19.28 22.25 -2.43
C SER A 95 20.23 23.21 -1.75
N PHE A 96 20.09 23.35 -0.43
CA PHE A 96 20.98 24.12 0.40
C PHE A 96 21.95 23.22 1.17
N THR A 97 23.18 23.67 1.32
CA THR A 97 24.18 23.05 2.20
C THR A 97 24.28 23.84 3.50
N LEU A 98 24.14 23.16 4.64
CA LEU A 98 24.26 23.74 5.97
C LEU A 98 25.38 23.07 6.75
N GLN A 99 26.29 23.88 7.27
CA GLN A 99 27.38 23.43 8.13
C GLN A 99 27.02 23.73 9.59
N VAL A 100 26.98 22.69 10.41
CA VAL A 100 26.63 22.79 11.84
C VAL A 100 27.81 22.26 12.66
N SER A 101 28.41 23.13 13.47
CA SER A 101 29.68 22.88 14.15
C SER A 101 29.55 22.25 15.54
N ASN A 102 28.35 22.14 16.12
CA ASN A 102 28.02 21.31 17.29
C ASN A 102 26.50 21.18 17.47
N PHE A 103 25.99 19.97 17.72
CA PHE A 103 24.58 19.72 18.04
C PHE A 103 24.20 20.00 19.51
N GLU A 104 25.17 20.35 20.35
CA GLU A 104 25.01 20.65 21.78
C GLU A 104 24.53 22.10 22.04
N GLY A 105 23.70 22.65 21.16
CA GLY A 105 23.05 23.93 21.40
C GLY A 105 21.83 23.79 22.34
N PRO A 106 21.31 24.89 22.91
CA PRO A 106 20.10 24.87 23.72
C PRO A 106 18.91 24.26 22.94
N CYS A 107 17.91 23.69 23.64
CA CYS A 107 16.74 23.05 23.02
C CYS A 107 15.93 23.97 22.08
N THR A 108 16.23 25.27 22.05
CA THR A 108 15.63 26.31 21.19
C THR A 108 16.29 26.44 19.82
N SER A 109 17.45 25.82 19.59
CA SER A 109 18.17 25.86 18.32
C SER A 109 17.40 25.14 17.21
N ALA A 110 17.26 25.77 16.06
CA ALA A 110 16.57 25.24 14.88
C ALA A 110 17.17 25.83 13.60
N VAL A 111 16.97 25.13 12.48
CA VAL A 111 17.12 25.72 11.16
C VAL A 111 15.86 26.50 10.84
N ILE A 112 16.02 27.76 10.47
CA ILE A 112 14.96 28.63 10.01
C ILE A 112 15.01 28.63 8.48
N LEU A 113 13.95 28.11 7.84
CA LEU A 113 13.71 28.29 6.42
C LEU A 113 12.75 29.46 6.24
N LYS A 114 13.22 30.55 5.64
CA LYS A 114 12.43 31.75 5.42
C LYS A 114 12.05 31.86 3.95
N PHE A 115 10.76 32.06 3.70
CA PHE A 115 10.16 32.26 2.39
C PHE A 115 9.63 33.68 2.33
N GLU A 116 10.06 34.45 1.34
CA GLU A 116 9.66 35.84 1.13
C GLU A 116 8.94 35.91 -0.22
N LEU A 117 7.70 36.41 -0.22
CA LEU A 117 6.96 36.72 -1.42
C LEU A 117 7.29 38.15 -1.83
N LEU A 118 8.01 38.30 -2.94
CA LEU A 118 8.35 39.59 -3.53
C LEU A 118 7.26 39.99 -4.52
N TYR A 119 6.93 41.29 -4.56
CA TYR A 119 5.90 41.84 -5.44
C TYR A 119 6.38 43.09 -6.17
N THR A 120 6.08 43.17 -7.46
CA THR A 120 6.26 44.38 -8.27
C THR A 120 5.02 44.64 -9.13
N PRO A 121 4.46 45.86 -9.13
CA PRO A 121 3.33 46.20 -9.98
C PRO A 121 3.71 46.18 -11.47
N VAL A 122 2.73 45.99 -12.36
CA VAL A 122 2.95 46.03 -13.82
C VAL A 122 3.19 47.49 -14.26
N LEU A 123 4.44 47.92 -14.35
CA LEU A 123 4.82 49.21 -14.96
C LEU A 123 5.01 49.04 -16.48
N GLU A 124 4.55 50.01 -17.27
CA GLU A 124 4.54 49.97 -18.75
C GLU A 124 5.93 49.94 -19.41
N ASN A 125 7.03 50.19 -18.66
CA ASN A 125 8.39 50.15 -19.20
C ASN A 125 9.05 48.77 -19.02
N ARG A 126 9.12 48.04 -20.13
CA ARG A 126 9.48 46.62 -20.30
C ARG A 126 10.93 46.23 -20.00
N SER A 127 11.83 47.14 -19.59
CA SER A 127 13.27 46.90 -19.68
C SER A 127 14.04 46.56 -18.40
N ASN A 128 13.47 46.60 -17.18
CA ASN A 128 14.21 46.18 -15.96
C ASN A 128 13.30 45.68 -14.82
N ILE A 129 12.52 44.63 -15.05
CA ILE A 129 11.77 43.93 -13.95
C ILE A 129 12.77 43.34 -12.92
N GLN A 130 13.98 42.99 -13.38
CA GLN A 130 15.01 42.31 -12.60
C GLN A 130 15.67 43.17 -11.50
N ASP A 131 15.65 44.50 -11.64
CA ASP A 131 16.26 45.46 -10.69
C ASP A 131 15.24 46.08 -9.71
N CYS A 132 13.96 45.67 -9.76
CA CYS A 132 12.86 46.28 -9.00
C CYS A 132 12.08 45.32 -8.07
N LEU A 133 12.55 44.08 -7.90
CA LEU A 133 11.92 43.05 -7.07
C LEU A 133 12.39 43.10 -5.60
N ASP A 134 12.46 44.29 -5.01
CA ASP A 134 12.93 44.47 -3.63
C ASP A 134 11.81 44.59 -2.58
N ASN A 135 10.55 44.70 -3.02
CA ASN A 135 9.42 44.85 -2.11
C ASN A 135 8.93 43.49 -1.62
N ILE A 136 9.22 43.18 -0.35
CA ILE A 136 8.67 42.02 0.34
C ILE A 136 7.19 42.28 0.64
N ALA A 137 6.31 41.54 -0.04
CA ALA A 137 4.87 41.57 0.21
C ALA A 137 4.51 40.80 1.48
N ALA A 138 5.08 39.60 1.66
CA ALA A 138 4.83 38.78 2.83
C ALA A 138 5.96 37.78 3.12
N VAL A 139 5.99 37.26 4.35
CA VAL A 139 7.03 36.33 4.82
C VAL A 139 6.41 35.13 5.54
N HIS A 140 6.97 33.94 5.32
CA HIS A 140 6.68 32.72 6.08
C HIS A 140 7.98 32.08 6.56
N GLU A 141 8.00 31.58 7.80
CA GLU A 141 9.18 30.90 8.36
C GLU A 141 8.83 29.50 8.89
N PHE A 142 9.57 28.47 8.45
CA PHE A 142 9.57 27.16 9.10
C PHE A 142 10.73 27.04 10.09
N ARG A 143 10.44 26.41 11.22
CA ARG A 143 11.44 26.02 12.21
C ARG A 143 11.67 24.51 12.13
N LEU A 144 12.80 24.09 11.55
CA LEU A 144 13.19 22.69 11.55
C LEU A 144 14.01 22.38 12.81
N PRO A 145 13.51 21.49 13.70
CA PRO A 145 14.23 21.16 14.92
C PRO A 145 15.51 20.37 14.60
N PRO A 146 16.50 20.32 15.51
CA PRO A 146 17.77 19.63 15.27
C PRO A 146 17.59 18.14 14.92
N LYS A 147 16.55 17.49 15.46
CA LYS A 147 16.19 16.11 15.14
C LYS A 147 15.83 15.90 13.66
N ALA A 148 15.28 16.92 12.98
CA ALA A 148 14.97 16.85 11.55
C ALA A 148 16.23 16.77 10.68
N LEU A 149 17.38 17.24 11.20
CA LEU A 149 18.67 17.15 10.51
C LEU A 149 19.20 15.71 10.42
N LEU A 150 18.66 14.78 11.22
CA LEU A 150 19.00 13.35 11.13
C LEU A 150 18.34 12.63 9.95
N GLY A 151 17.39 13.28 9.27
CA GLY A 151 16.68 12.75 8.11
C GLY A 151 15.21 13.18 8.11
N LEU A 152 14.81 13.94 7.10
CA LEU A 152 13.44 14.44 6.92
C LEU A 152 13.01 14.27 5.46
N HIS A 153 11.75 13.92 5.22
CA HIS A 153 11.11 14.04 3.91
C HIS A 153 9.64 14.33 4.15
N THR A 154 9.21 15.58 4.00
CA THR A 154 7.89 16.02 4.46
C THR A 154 7.35 17.15 3.60
N TYR A 155 6.05 17.13 3.32
CA TYR A 155 5.33 18.22 2.70
C TYR A 155 5.13 19.37 3.70
N CYS A 156 5.47 20.60 3.30
CA CYS A 156 5.51 21.77 4.20
C CYS A 156 4.81 22.97 3.56
N PRO A 157 3.47 23.06 3.55
CA PRO A 157 2.77 24.09 2.77
C PRO A 157 3.14 25.51 3.24
N VAL A 158 3.56 26.37 2.32
CA VAL A 158 3.81 27.78 2.65
C VAL A 158 2.52 28.57 2.46
N HIS A 159 2.06 29.17 3.55
CA HIS A 159 1.02 30.20 3.53
C HIS A 159 1.61 31.49 4.08
N PHE A 160 1.21 32.65 3.57
CA PHE A 160 1.71 33.91 4.08
C PHE A 160 0.79 34.41 5.21
N ASP A 161 0.05 35.49 4.99
CA ASP A 161 -0.85 36.09 5.97
C ASP A 161 -2.28 36.20 5.42
N ALA A 162 -3.18 36.75 6.23
CA ALA A 162 -4.60 36.90 5.88
C ALA A 162 -4.84 37.83 4.67
N PHE A 163 -3.87 38.68 4.32
CA PHE A 163 -3.94 39.59 3.18
C PHE A 163 -3.26 39.04 1.92
N HIS A 164 -2.55 37.93 2.04
CA HIS A 164 -1.85 37.24 0.96
C HIS A 164 -2.27 35.76 0.93
N ALA A 165 -3.55 35.52 0.61
CA ALA A 165 -4.15 34.19 0.58
C ALA A 165 -3.56 33.34 -0.56
N VAL A 166 -2.49 32.64 -0.23
CA VAL A 166 -1.68 31.83 -1.15
C VAL A 166 -1.35 30.51 -0.46
N LEU A 167 -1.29 29.44 -1.26
CA LEU A 167 -0.70 28.17 -0.86
C LEU A 167 0.43 27.81 -1.81
N VAL A 168 1.65 27.61 -1.30
CA VAL A 168 2.76 27.06 -2.08
C VAL A 168 3.01 25.62 -1.67
N ASP A 169 2.85 24.71 -2.62
CA ASP A 169 3.10 23.28 -2.43
C ASP A 169 4.61 23.02 -2.43
N ILE A 170 5.17 22.78 -1.25
CA ILE A 170 6.58 22.43 -1.12
C ILE A 170 6.80 21.12 -0.38
N THR A 171 7.91 20.46 -0.67
CA THR A 171 8.40 19.28 0.06
C THR A 171 9.84 19.52 0.49
N VAL A 172 10.13 19.34 1.77
CA VAL A 172 11.48 19.49 2.33
C VAL A 172 12.08 18.11 2.57
N HIS A 173 13.28 17.90 2.04
CA HIS A 173 14.08 16.70 2.23
C HIS A 173 15.42 17.07 2.89
N VAL A 174 15.79 16.37 3.97
CA VAL A 174 17.05 16.60 4.69
C VAL A 174 17.88 15.33 4.71
N SER A 175 19.15 15.47 4.34
CA SER A 175 20.15 14.41 4.23
C SER A 175 21.46 14.84 4.89
N LEU A 176 22.14 13.91 5.57
CA LEU A 176 23.50 14.14 6.10
C LEU A 176 24.53 13.76 5.04
N LEU A 177 25.29 14.74 4.52
CA LEU A 177 26.27 14.52 3.46
C LEU A 177 27.64 14.07 4.00
N ARG A 178 28.12 14.68 5.09
CA ARG A 178 29.46 14.40 5.62
C ARG A 178 29.51 14.64 7.13
N ASN A 179 30.16 13.72 7.84
CA ASN A 179 30.50 13.84 9.25
C ASN A 179 32.03 13.88 9.34
N ALA A 180 32.64 15.05 9.57
CA ALA A 180 34.09 15.14 9.74
C ALA A 180 34.45 14.81 11.19
N VAL A 181 34.84 13.55 11.41
CA VAL A 181 35.52 13.14 12.63
C VAL A 181 37.01 13.32 12.41
N TYR A 182 37.61 14.38 12.94
CA TYR A 182 39.06 14.37 13.16
C TYR A 182 39.35 13.45 14.34
N THR A 183 39.60 12.17 14.05
CA THR A 183 40.61 11.31 14.72
C THR A 183 40.58 9.88 14.14
N SER A 184 41.76 9.46 13.66
CA SER A 184 42.27 8.09 13.50
C SER A 184 41.30 6.99 13.02
N SER A 185 41.53 6.55 11.77
CA SER A 185 41.37 5.18 11.27
C SER A 185 40.70 4.15 12.21
N GLN A 186 39.38 3.98 12.10
CA GLN A 186 38.76 2.65 12.21
C GLN A 186 37.58 2.54 11.23
N LYS A 187 37.76 1.73 10.19
CA LYS A 187 36.69 1.33 9.27
C LYS A 187 35.62 0.59 10.07
N VAL A 188 34.40 1.13 10.15
CA VAL A 188 33.23 0.35 10.62
C VAL A 188 33.03 -0.81 9.63
N PRO A 189 33.12 -2.08 10.06
CA PRO A 189 32.95 -3.22 9.16
C PRO A 189 31.55 -3.23 8.55
N ARG A 190 31.41 -3.53 7.24
CA ARG A 190 30.11 -3.68 6.53
C ARG A 190 29.08 -4.55 7.27
N ALA A 191 29.54 -5.52 8.06
CA ALA A 191 28.69 -6.36 8.90
C ALA A 191 27.94 -5.56 9.96
N ASN A 192 28.54 -4.51 10.51
CA ASN A 192 27.93 -3.64 11.51
C ASN A 192 26.90 -2.70 10.88
N THR A 193 27.16 -2.14 9.70
CA THR A 193 26.18 -1.34 8.94
C THR A 193 24.91 -2.14 8.63
N LYS A 194 25.07 -3.41 8.23
CA LYS A 194 23.92 -4.30 7.97
C LYS A 194 23.11 -4.59 9.23
N LYS A 195 23.77 -4.87 10.36
CA LYS A 195 23.11 -5.09 11.65
C LYS A 195 22.37 -3.83 12.13
N ILE A 196 22.95 -2.65 11.95
CA ILE A 196 22.33 -1.37 12.32
C ILE A 196 21.10 -1.11 11.45
N LEU A 197 21.18 -1.30 10.12
CA LEU A 197 20.02 -1.14 9.23
C LEU A 197 18.91 -2.16 9.53
N GLU A 198 19.27 -3.42 9.80
CA GLU A 198 18.30 -4.43 10.24
C GLU A 198 17.64 -4.03 11.57
N PHE A 199 18.42 -3.52 12.54
CA PHE A 199 17.90 -3.03 13.81
C PHE A 199 16.96 -1.83 13.65
N LEU A 200 17.38 -0.78 12.93
CA LEU A 200 16.57 0.43 12.70
C LEU A 200 15.27 0.10 11.96
N ARG A 201 15.34 -0.80 10.98
CA ARG A 201 14.17 -1.26 10.25
C ARG A 201 13.21 -2.07 11.12
N ASN A 202 13.72 -2.89 12.02
CA ASN A 202 12.90 -3.62 12.99
C ASN A 202 12.25 -2.66 14.00
N GLN A 203 13.00 -1.68 14.53
CA GLN A 203 12.46 -0.66 15.43
C GLN A 203 11.38 0.19 14.74
N TRP A 204 11.63 0.62 13.50
CA TRP A 204 10.63 1.32 12.68
C TRP A 204 9.36 0.47 12.51
N ALA A 205 9.50 -0.81 12.17
CA ALA A 205 8.37 -1.72 12.03
C ALA A 205 7.54 -1.87 13.32
N VAL A 206 8.20 -1.99 14.47
CA VAL A 206 7.54 -2.14 15.78
C VAL A 206 6.73 -0.89 16.12
N ASN A 207 7.34 0.30 16.00
CA ASN A 207 6.67 1.55 16.31
C ASN A 207 5.45 1.78 15.40
N ARG A 208 5.60 1.52 14.10
CA ARG A 208 4.51 1.67 13.12
C ARG A 208 3.39 0.65 13.30
N LYS A 209 3.66 -0.57 13.76
CA LYS A 209 2.62 -1.58 14.02
C LYS A 209 1.62 -1.10 15.09
N ALA A 210 2.11 -0.45 16.14
CA ALA A 210 1.25 0.12 17.18
C ALA A 210 0.39 1.26 16.63
N GLU A 211 0.99 2.17 15.84
CA GLU A 211 0.26 3.26 15.18
C GLU A 211 -0.81 2.73 14.21
N TRP A 212 -0.46 1.79 13.35
CA TRP A 212 -1.38 1.28 12.31
C TRP A 212 -2.54 0.46 12.88
N SER A 213 -2.39 -0.07 14.09
CA SER A 213 -3.48 -0.74 14.80
C SER A 213 -4.69 0.18 15.04
N ILE A 214 -4.51 1.51 15.01
CA ILE A 214 -5.60 2.49 15.10
C ILE A 214 -6.61 2.30 13.98
N TRP A 215 -6.17 2.01 12.75
CA TRP A 215 -7.04 1.84 11.58
C TRP A 215 -7.37 0.38 11.26
N MET A 216 -6.91 -0.56 12.10
CA MET A 216 -7.17 -1.98 11.93
C MET A 216 -8.14 -2.52 12.97
N VAL A 217 -9.15 -3.25 12.52
CA VAL A 217 -10.14 -3.90 13.39
C VAL A 217 -9.98 -5.41 13.27
N HIS A 218 -9.54 -6.07 14.34
CA HIS A 218 -9.32 -7.51 14.33
C HIS A 218 -10.54 -8.29 14.83
N THR A 219 -10.92 -9.34 14.10
CA THR A 219 -11.96 -10.30 14.50
C THR A 219 -11.46 -11.72 14.28
N LYS A 220 -11.81 -12.62 15.20
CA LYS A 220 -11.59 -14.06 15.04
C LYS A 220 -12.91 -14.68 14.58
N VAL A 221 -12.88 -15.46 13.52
CA VAL A 221 -14.07 -16.09 12.93
C VAL A 221 -13.79 -17.58 12.78
N ASP A 222 -14.77 -18.42 13.13
CA ASP A 222 -14.65 -19.86 12.92
C ASP A 222 -14.72 -20.20 11.42
N MET A 223 -13.92 -21.16 11.00
CA MET A 223 -13.98 -21.69 9.64
C MET A 223 -15.38 -22.27 9.41
N PRO A 224 -16.14 -21.80 8.41
CA PRO A 224 -17.48 -22.33 8.16
C PRO A 224 -17.40 -23.82 7.91
N HIS A 225 -18.19 -24.62 8.63
CA HIS A 225 -18.42 -26.01 8.29
C HIS A 225 -19.08 -26.08 6.90
N GLN A 226 -18.91 -27.20 6.19
CA GLN A 226 -19.54 -27.40 4.88
C GLN A 226 -20.99 -26.92 4.91
N TYR A 227 -21.32 -26.00 4.00
CA TYR A 227 -22.68 -25.48 3.94
C TYR A 227 -23.58 -26.58 3.36
N ILE A 228 -24.58 -27.00 4.14
CA ILE A 228 -25.50 -28.07 3.77
C ILE A 228 -26.62 -27.47 2.90
N SER A 229 -26.84 -28.04 1.71
CA SER A 229 -28.07 -27.80 0.94
C SER A 229 -29.21 -28.50 1.67
N SER A 230 -30.26 -27.78 2.07
CA SER A 230 -31.41 -28.29 2.84
C SER A 230 -32.34 -29.25 2.08
N LEU A 231 -31.79 -30.02 1.12
CA LEU A 231 -32.48 -31.00 0.28
C LEU A 231 -31.47 -32.10 -0.10
N VAL A 232 -31.11 -32.94 0.87
CA VAL A 232 -30.61 -34.30 0.61
C VAL A 232 -31.24 -35.22 1.66
N ASP A 233 -31.78 -36.33 1.17
CA ASP A 233 -32.60 -37.33 1.85
C ASP A 233 -32.13 -37.73 3.25
N ALA A 234 -33.10 -37.80 4.16
CA ALA A 234 -32.96 -38.26 5.53
C ALA A 234 -32.68 -39.78 5.67
N SER A 235 -32.08 -40.44 4.67
CA SER A 235 -31.96 -41.91 4.63
C SER A 235 -30.54 -42.48 4.69
N THR A 236 -29.47 -41.68 4.85
CA THR A 236 -28.09 -42.25 4.86
C THR A 236 -27.18 -41.89 6.03
N TYR A 237 -27.69 -41.27 7.10
CA TYR A 237 -26.87 -41.02 8.30
C TYR A 237 -27.61 -41.37 9.59
N HIS A 238 -27.86 -42.66 9.81
CA HIS A 238 -28.08 -43.17 11.15
C HIS A 238 -26.72 -43.34 11.84
N GLY A 239 -26.42 -42.42 12.76
CA GLY A 239 -25.39 -42.61 13.78
C GLY A 239 -24.41 -41.45 13.91
N LEU A 240 -24.84 -40.36 14.55
CA LEU A 240 -24.01 -39.49 15.39
C LEU A 240 -24.92 -38.40 15.98
N HIS A 241 -25.29 -38.56 17.25
CA HIS A 241 -26.00 -37.54 18.04
C HIS A 241 -25.09 -36.31 18.23
N GLY A 242 -25.19 -35.36 17.32
CA GLY A 242 -24.68 -34.00 17.45
C GLY A 242 -25.74 -33.03 16.93
N ARG A 243 -26.12 -32.02 17.71
CA ARG A 243 -27.08 -30.99 17.28
C ARG A 243 -26.67 -30.40 15.93
N LEU A 244 -27.53 -30.56 14.93
CA LEU A 244 -27.39 -29.98 13.59
C LEU A 244 -27.29 -28.45 13.70
N PRO A 245 -26.29 -27.79 13.09
CA PRO A 245 -26.30 -26.34 12.94
C PRO A 245 -27.39 -26.00 11.92
N VAL A 246 -28.53 -25.50 12.40
CA VAL A 246 -29.54 -24.87 11.55
C VAL A 246 -28.87 -23.72 10.78
N PRO A 247 -28.98 -23.65 9.45
CA PRO A 247 -28.50 -22.49 8.71
C PRO A 247 -29.30 -21.27 9.20
N ARG A 248 -28.66 -20.42 10.02
CA ARG A 248 -29.23 -19.12 10.36
C ARG A 248 -29.36 -18.35 9.05
N LYS A 249 -30.60 -18.06 8.66
CA LYS A 249 -30.92 -17.14 7.56
C LYS A 249 -30.08 -15.87 7.80
N LEU A 250 -29.15 -15.55 6.89
CA LEU A 250 -28.43 -14.28 6.98
C LEU A 250 -29.46 -13.18 6.76
N THR A 251 -29.86 -12.50 7.84
CA THR A 251 -30.83 -11.39 7.77
C THR A 251 -30.17 -10.09 7.33
N ASP A 252 -28.87 -9.93 7.58
CA ASP A 252 -28.12 -8.71 7.31
C ASP A 252 -27.11 -8.94 6.16
N ASP A 253 -26.99 -7.97 5.26
CA ASP A 253 -26.01 -8.00 4.16
C ASP A 253 -24.57 -7.85 4.71
N PRO A 254 -23.68 -8.86 4.56
CA PRO A 254 -22.32 -8.80 5.06
C PRO A 254 -21.52 -7.59 4.58
N ALA A 255 -21.72 -7.18 3.31
CA ALA A 255 -21.03 -6.01 2.76
C ALA A 255 -21.46 -4.73 3.47
N GLN A 256 -22.78 -4.55 3.66
CA GLN A 256 -23.32 -3.41 4.40
C GLN A 256 -22.87 -3.41 5.87
N ALA A 257 -22.85 -4.57 6.53
CA ALA A 257 -22.37 -4.70 7.91
C ALA A 257 -20.88 -4.32 8.04
N ALA A 258 -20.03 -4.78 7.11
CA ALA A 258 -18.61 -4.42 7.07
C ALA A 258 -18.41 -2.92 6.83
N ALA A 259 -19.17 -2.32 5.89
CA ALA A 259 -19.12 -0.89 5.63
C ALA A 259 -19.57 -0.05 6.84
N MET A 260 -20.67 -0.44 7.49
CA MET A 260 -21.18 0.23 8.70
C MET A 260 -20.18 0.13 9.84
N ARG A 261 -19.56 -1.04 10.03
CA ARG A 261 -18.53 -1.23 11.06
C ARG A 261 -17.31 -0.35 10.82
N ALA A 262 -16.84 -0.26 9.58
CA ALA A 262 -15.73 0.62 9.23
C ALA A 262 -16.07 2.10 9.48
N GLU A 263 -17.29 2.51 9.13
CA GLU A 263 -17.76 3.89 9.34
C GLU A 263 -17.90 4.24 10.83
N LEU A 264 -18.43 3.33 11.64
CA LEU A 264 -18.48 3.51 13.10
C LEU A 264 -17.07 3.65 13.69
N HIS A 265 -16.12 2.84 13.21
CA HIS A 265 -14.72 2.93 13.64
C HIS A 265 -14.07 4.26 13.25
N ARG A 266 -14.29 4.72 12.02
CA ARG A 266 -13.83 6.04 11.54
C ARG A 266 -14.37 7.18 12.41
N ARG A 267 -15.66 7.14 12.79
CA ARG A 267 -16.25 8.12 13.72
C ARG A 267 -15.61 8.08 15.10
N SER A 268 -15.28 6.89 15.61
CA SER A 268 -14.55 6.75 16.87
C SER A 268 -13.16 7.40 16.80
N ILE A 269 -12.43 7.22 15.71
CA ILE A 269 -11.11 7.85 15.49
C ILE A 269 -11.27 9.39 15.46
N ALA A 270 -12.26 9.91 14.74
CA ALA A 270 -12.54 11.34 14.68
C ALA A 270 -12.86 11.92 16.08
N GLN A 271 -13.64 11.21 16.91
CA GLN A 271 -13.93 11.61 18.29
C GLN A 271 -12.69 11.59 19.19
N MET A 272 -11.81 10.60 19.05
CA MET A 272 -10.53 10.56 19.77
C MET A 272 -9.67 11.80 19.45
N MET A 273 -9.72 12.28 18.22
CA MET A 273 -8.95 13.45 17.79
C MET A 273 -9.48 14.77 18.32
N MET A 274 -10.80 14.89 18.48
CA MET A 274 -11.42 16.08 19.08
C MET A 274 -11.03 16.28 20.55
N ASN A 275 -10.72 15.19 21.27
CA ASN A 275 -10.48 15.21 22.72
C ASN A 275 -8.99 15.24 23.11
N ASN A 276 -8.05 14.86 22.24
CA ASN A 276 -6.61 14.82 22.54
C ASN A 276 -5.79 15.75 21.64
N ARG A 277 -5.23 16.83 22.22
CA ARG A 277 -4.20 17.69 21.58
C ARG A 277 -2.78 17.06 21.60
N SER A 278 -2.63 15.81 22.03
CA SER A 278 -1.33 15.18 22.32
C SER A 278 -0.81 14.21 21.26
N ILE A 279 -1.58 13.86 20.22
CA ILE A 279 -1.08 12.99 19.14
C ILE A 279 -0.38 13.85 18.09
N GLN A 280 0.73 14.46 18.48
CA GLN A 280 1.50 15.41 17.65
C GLN A 280 2.12 14.75 16.39
N ASP A 281 2.17 13.41 16.35
CA ASP A 281 2.70 12.61 15.22
C ASP A 281 1.66 12.33 14.09
N MET A 282 0.40 12.79 14.26
CA MET A 282 -0.68 12.57 13.28
C MET A 282 -0.53 13.36 11.97
N HIS A 283 0.30 14.41 11.94
CA HIS A 283 0.57 15.19 10.72
C HIS A 283 1.21 14.36 9.58
N ILE A 284 1.77 13.18 9.89
CA ILE A 284 2.35 12.26 8.91
C ILE A 284 1.27 11.62 7.99
N PHE A 285 0.04 11.50 8.46
CA PHE A 285 -1.04 10.79 7.76
C PHE A 285 -2.12 11.73 7.18
N GLY A 286 -1.91 13.05 7.27
CA GLY A 286 -2.96 14.01 6.91
C GLY A 286 -4.16 13.88 7.85
N ASP A 287 -5.36 13.81 7.29
CA ASP A 287 -6.60 13.60 8.06
C ASP A 287 -6.78 12.10 8.40
N PRO A 288 -6.67 11.70 9.69
CA PRO A 288 -6.83 10.32 10.13
C PRO A 288 -8.14 9.67 9.70
N ALA A 289 -9.21 10.46 9.49
CA ALA A 289 -10.50 9.95 9.05
C ALA A 289 -10.47 9.49 7.57
N ARG A 290 -9.51 9.98 6.78
CA ARG A 290 -9.35 9.63 5.35
C ARG A 290 -8.52 8.37 5.13
N ILE A 291 -7.82 7.91 6.17
CA ILE A 291 -7.04 6.69 6.11
C ILE A 291 -7.98 5.48 5.99
N PRO A 292 -7.68 4.50 5.10
CA PRO A 292 -8.51 3.32 4.95
C PRO A 292 -8.64 2.52 6.25
N ILE A 293 -9.85 2.09 6.57
CA ILE A 293 -10.08 1.17 7.69
C ILE A 293 -9.95 -0.27 7.18
N VAL A 294 -9.12 -1.07 7.85
CA VAL A 294 -8.90 -2.47 7.50
C VAL A 294 -9.51 -3.38 8.56
N ILE A 295 -10.58 -4.09 8.21
CA ILE A 295 -11.18 -5.10 9.09
C ILE A 295 -10.54 -6.45 8.78
N VAL A 296 -9.76 -6.98 9.71
CA VAL A 296 -9.04 -8.25 9.56
C VAL A 296 -9.79 -9.38 10.27
N GLU A 297 -10.28 -10.33 9.50
CA GLU A 297 -10.86 -11.57 9.98
C GLU A 297 -9.84 -12.70 9.88
N ARG A 298 -9.30 -13.13 11.02
CA ARG A 298 -8.49 -14.33 11.09
C ARG A 298 -9.41 -15.54 11.25
N VAL A 299 -9.40 -16.42 10.26
CA VAL A 299 -10.26 -17.60 10.26
C VAL A 299 -9.56 -18.75 10.99
N ILE A 300 -10.21 -19.29 12.01
CA ILE A 300 -9.68 -20.34 12.88
C ILE A 300 -10.40 -21.66 12.59
N ASN A 301 -9.65 -22.73 12.40
CA ASN A 301 -10.25 -24.06 12.36
C ASN A 301 -10.67 -24.45 13.78
N ALA A 302 -11.95 -24.76 13.99
CA ALA A 302 -12.45 -25.18 15.31
C ALA A 302 -11.62 -26.36 15.85
N PRO A 303 -11.07 -26.30 17.09
CA PRO A 303 -10.39 -27.43 17.68
C PRO A 303 -11.39 -28.55 17.95
N LEU A 304 -11.08 -29.78 17.52
CA LEU A 304 -11.78 -30.96 18.07
C LEU A 304 -11.52 -30.96 19.58
N ARG A 305 -12.61 -31.04 20.37
CA ARG A 305 -12.65 -30.99 21.83
C ARG A 305 -11.39 -31.57 22.50
N SER A 306 -10.59 -30.69 23.08
CA SER A 306 -9.63 -31.02 24.12
C SER A 306 -10.10 -30.31 25.38
N THR A 307 -10.45 -31.09 26.39
CA THR A 307 -10.82 -30.63 27.73
C THR A 307 -9.59 -30.06 28.43
N SER A 308 -9.37 -28.75 28.35
CA SER A 308 -8.44 -28.04 29.22
C SER A 308 -8.65 -26.53 29.06
N GLY A 309 -9.04 -25.87 30.15
CA GLY A 309 -9.48 -24.47 30.18
C GLY A 309 -8.40 -23.43 29.88
N ASN A 310 -8.88 -22.26 29.43
CA ASN A 310 -8.29 -20.93 29.48
C ASN A 310 -6.74 -20.82 29.46
N SER A 311 -6.15 -20.63 28.27
CA SER A 311 -5.00 -19.72 28.05
C SER A 311 -4.64 -19.62 26.55
N TYR A 312 -5.24 -18.70 25.80
CA TYR A 312 -4.98 -18.59 24.34
C TYR A 312 -4.58 -17.20 23.85
N PHE A 313 -4.30 -16.25 24.75
CA PHE A 313 -3.77 -14.92 24.38
C PHE A 313 -2.26 -14.75 24.59
N THR A 314 -1.52 -15.81 24.99
CA THR A 314 -0.12 -15.66 25.42
C THR A 314 0.94 -16.31 24.52
N GLN A 315 0.58 -16.99 23.42
CA GLN A 315 1.58 -17.80 22.68
C GLN A 315 2.33 -17.10 21.53
N LEU A 316 1.92 -15.89 21.13
CA LEU A 316 2.65 -15.08 20.15
C LEU A 316 3.45 -13.92 20.79
N ASP A 317 3.14 -13.53 22.03
CA ASP A 317 3.87 -12.47 22.76
C ASP A 317 4.90 -13.00 23.79
N ARG A 318 4.98 -14.33 24.02
CA ARG A 318 5.90 -14.93 25.00
C ARG A 318 7.21 -15.41 24.37
N LYS A 319 7.90 -14.53 23.65
CA LYS A 319 9.33 -14.77 23.33
C LYS A 319 10.28 -13.60 23.58
N ASP A 320 9.79 -12.41 23.95
CA ASP A 320 10.63 -11.22 24.05
C ASP A 320 10.70 -10.53 25.43
N THR A 321 10.18 -11.14 26.52
CA THR A 321 10.13 -10.47 27.85
C THR A 321 10.84 -11.14 29.02
N ASN A 322 11.61 -12.22 28.84
CA ASN A 322 12.42 -12.80 29.93
C ASN A 322 13.91 -12.80 29.60
N SER A 323 14.58 -11.65 29.69
CA SER A 323 16.05 -11.57 29.76
C SER A 323 16.51 -10.28 30.43
N LEU A 324 16.00 -9.97 31.62
CA LEU A 324 16.69 -9.08 32.55
C LEU A 324 16.65 -9.70 33.96
N MET A 325 17.84 -10.10 34.41
CA MET A 325 18.27 -10.37 35.79
C MET A 325 17.88 -11.70 36.46
N ALA A 326 18.76 -12.70 36.31
CA ALA A 326 19.35 -13.47 37.43
C ALA A 326 20.52 -14.34 36.90
N GLY A 327 21.71 -14.20 37.48
CA GLY A 327 22.91 -14.92 37.06
C GLY A 327 23.01 -16.33 37.64
N SER A 328 23.61 -17.25 36.87
CA SER A 328 24.67 -18.19 37.29
C SER A 328 24.94 -19.17 36.13
N GLY A 329 26.20 -19.58 35.98
CA GLY A 329 26.78 -20.08 34.74
C GLY A 329 26.25 -21.41 34.21
N SER A 330 26.13 -21.50 32.89
CA SER A 330 26.38 -22.71 32.10
C SER A 330 26.63 -22.31 30.64
N ASN A 331 27.68 -22.86 30.04
CA ASN A 331 28.17 -22.51 28.69
C ASN A 331 27.08 -22.65 27.62
N PRO A 332 26.97 -21.71 26.66
CA PRO A 332 26.01 -21.85 25.57
C PRO A 332 26.54 -22.87 24.55
N ILE A 333 25.74 -23.90 24.29
CA ILE A 333 25.91 -24.81 23.16
C ILE A 333 25.85 -23.97 21.88
N LYS A 334 27.00 -23.86 21.20
CA LYS A 334 27.10 -23.30 19.84
C LYS A 334 26.27 -24.17 18.88
N LEU A 335 25.06 -23.75 18.56
CA LEU A 335 24.41 -24.16 17.30
C LEU A 335 25.17 -23.50 16.15
N THR A 336 26.07 -24.27 15.56
CA THR A 336 26.85 -23.91 14.37
C THR A 336 25.93 -23.81 13.15
N GLY A 337 25.23 -22.67 12.99
CA GLY A 337 24.62 -22.30 11.72
C GLY A 337 25.71 -21.87 10.74
N ARG A 338 25.96 -22.66 9.69
CA ARG A 338 26.88 -22.27 8.60
C ARG A 338 26.35 -21.02 7.88
N PRO A 339 27.20 -20.11 7.37
CA PRO A 339 26.78 -18.79 6.86
C PRO A 339 26.10 -18.81 5.47
N ASN A 340 25.76 -19.97 4.90
CA ASN A 340 25.54 -20.10 3.45
C ASN A 340 24.20 -20.72 3.01
N ASP A 341 23.22 -20.88 3.92
CA ASP A 341 21.89 -21.39 3.55
C ASP A 341 21.03 -20.30 2.91
N ARG A 342 20.77 -20.39 1.61
CA ARG A 342 19.96 -19.41 0.86
C ARG A 342 18.53 -19.92 0.64
N VAL A 343 17.55 -19.09 0.99
CA VAL A 343 16.14 -19.27 0.64
C VAL A 343 15.82 -18.36 -0.53
N LEU A 344 15.38 -18.95 -1.65
CA LEU A 344 14.91 -18.18 -2.82
C LEU A 344 13.44 -17.82 -2.61
N LYS A 345 13.14 -16.52 -2.57
CA LYS A 345 11.79 -16.01 -2.42
C LYS A 345 11.40 -15.32 -3.72
N ILE A 346 10.29 -15.75 -4.30
CA ILE A 346 9.75 -15.22 -5.54
C ILE A 346 8.33 -14.77 -5.28
N VAL A 347 7.97 -13.59 -5.80
CA VAL A 347 6.59 -13.12 -5.81
C VAL A 347 6.19 -12.76 -7.23
N VAL A 348 5.09 -13.35 -7.69
CA VAL A 348 4.50 -13.11 -9.02
C VAL A 348 3.28 -12.21 -8.88
N PHE A 349 3.23 -11.13 -9.64
CA PHE A 349 2.14 -10.17 -9.67
C PHE A 349 1.35 -10.29 -10.97
N VAL A 350 0.04 -10.43 -10.88
CA VAL A 350 -0.86 -10.65 -12.03
C VAL A 350 -1.93 -9.56 -12.06
N HIS A 351 -1.92 -8.76 -13.12
CA HIS A 351 -2.82 -7.61 -13.30
C HIS A 351 -4.26 -8.02 -13.66
N GLY A 352 -5.17 -7.04 -13.60
CA GLY A 352 -6.59 -7.22 -13.89
C GLY A 352 -6.97 -7.02 -15.36
N PHE A 353 -8.28 -6.94 -15.62
CA PHE A 353 -8.84 -6.76 -16.97
C PHE A 353 -8.44 -5.39 -17.52
N GLN A 354 -7.86 -5.36 -18.73
CA GLN A 354 -7.29 -4.15 -19.33
C GLN A 354 -6.25 -3.44 -18.46
N GLY A 355 -5.65 -4.18 -17.51
CA GLY A 355 -4.60 -3.68 -16.64
C GLY A 355 -3.22 -3.74 -17.28
N HIS A 356 -2.26 -3.08 -16.65
CA HIS A 356 -0.85 -3.05 -16.99
C HIS A 356 -0.04 -3.84 -15.95
N HIS A 357 1.09 -4.42 -16.33
CA HIS A 357 1.95 -5.17 -15.39
C HIS A 357 2.43 -4.34 -14.18
N LEU A 358 2.34 -3.01 -14.23
CA LEU A 358 2.75 -2.08 -13.15
C LEU A 358 1.62 -1.65 -12.21
N ASP A 359 0.40 -2.16 -12.41
CA ASP A 359 -0.76 -1.80 -11.58
C ASP A 359 -0.54 -2.15 -10.11
N LEU A 360 0.13 -3.27 -9.83
CA LEU A 360 0.41 -3.74 -8.46
C LEU A 360 1.77 -3.26 -7.91
N ARG A 361 2.39 -2.24 -8.53
CA ARG A 361 3.71 -1.73 -8.12
C ARG A 361 3.75 -1.23 -6.68
N LEU A 362 2.64 -0.71 -6.18
CA LEU A 362 2.53 -0.19 -4.81
C LEU A 362 2.63 -1.33 -3.78
N ILE A 363 1.89 -2.42 -3.98
CA ILE A 363 2.01 -3.64 -3.16
C ILE A 363 3.43 -4.24 -3.27
N ARG A 364 4.00 -4.28 -4.48
CA ARG A 364 5.39 -4.72 -4.70
C ARG A 364 6.38 -3.87 -3.91
N ASN A 365 6.22 -2.55 -3.89
CA ASN A 365 7.11 -1.64 -3.15
C ASN A 365 7.06 -1.93 -1.65
N GLN A 366 5.87 -2.11 -1.08
CA GLN A 366 5.73 -2.50 0.32
C GLN A 366 6.39 -3.84 0.61
N TRP A 367 6.29 -4.80 -0.31
CA TRP A 367 7.00 -6.08 -0.20
C TRP A 367 8.53 -5.92 -0.24
N LEU A 368 9.06 -5.09 -1.13
CA LEU A 368 10.50 -4.81 -1.21
C LEU A 368 11.02 -4.14 0.06
N LEU A 369 10.23 -3.23 0.65
CA LEU A 369 10.54 -2.63 1.94
C LEU A 369 10.47 -3.64 3.09
N LEU A 370 9.76 -4.77 2.94
CA LEU A 370 9.64 -5.88 3.91
C LEU A 370 10.60 -7.05 3.70
N ASP A 371 11.08 -7.27 2.49
CA ASP A 371 12.17 -8.18 2.17
C ASP A 371 12.90 -7.78 0.87
N PRO A 372 13.99 -7.00 0.98
CA PRO A 372 14.77 -6.54 -0.16
C PRO A 372 15.44 -7.66 -0.98
N LYS A 373 15.47 -8.90 -0.48
CA LYS A 373 16.10 -10.04 -1.18
C LYS A 373 15.11 -10.83 -2.04
N THR A 374 13.83 -10.49 -1.98
CA THR A 374 12.79 -11.15 -2.76
C THR A 374 12.92 -10.80 -4.24
N GLU A 375 12.76 -11.80 -5.09
CA GLU A 375 12.76 -11.65 -6.54
C GLU A 375 11.32 -11.48 -7.03
N PHE A 376 11.09 -10.54 -7.95
CA PHE A 376 9.75 -10.15 -8.38
C PHE A 376 9.54 -10.40 -9.88
N LEU A 377 8.37 -10.93 -10.23
CA LEU A 377 7.87 -10.98 -11.59
C LEU A 377 6.58 -10.15 -11.65
N MET A 378 6.62 -9.01 -12.33
CA MET A 378 5.42 -8.30 -12.75
C MET A 378 5.00 -8.90 -14.09
N SER A 379 3.92 -9.69 -14.12
CA SER A 379 3.54 -10.46 -15.31
C SER A 379 3.10 -9.56 -16.45
N GLU A 380 3.72 -9.71 -17.61
CA GLU A 380 3.39 -9.01 -18.87
C GLU A 380 2.66 -9.94 -19.85
N ALA A 381 2.67 -11.25 -19.59
CA ALA A 381 2.17 -12.30 -20.50
C ALA A 381 0.73 -12.10 -21.00
N ASN A 382 -0.10 -11.38 -20.22
CA ASN A 382 -1.50 -11.11 -20.52
C ASN A 382 -1.83 -9.64 -20.79
N GLU A 383 -0.83 -8.75 -20.82
CA GLU A 383 -1.04 -7.35 -21.16
C GLU A 383 -1.67 -7.23 -22.56
N GLU A 384 -2.65 -6.35 -22.70
CA GLU A 384 -3.49 -6.17 -23.91
C GLU A 384 -4.32 -7.39 -24.36
N LYS A 385 -4.17 -8.54 -23.70
CA LYS A 385 -4.74 -9.83 -24.11
C LYS A 385 -5.63 -10.44 -23.03
N THR A 386 -6.36 -9.59 -22.32
CA THR A 386 -7.24 -9.96 -21.20
C THR A 386 -8.70 -10.21 -21.59
N SER A 387 -9.04 -10.17 -22.87
CA SER A 387 -10.41 -10.34 -23.37
C SER A 387 -10.76 -11.77 -23.79
N GLY A 388 -9.76 -12.63 -24.01
CA GLY A 388 -9.90 -14.02 -24.50
C GLY A 388 -10.34 -15.05 -23.45
N ASP A 389 -10.09 -16.34 -23.70
CA ASP A 389 -10.38 -17.44 -22.76
C ASP A 389 -9.34 -17.46 -21.60
N PHE A 390 -9.81 -17.64 -20.37
CA PHE A 390 -8.93 -17.81 -19.20
C PHE A 390 -7.94 -18.96 -19.31
N ARG A 391 -8.25 -20.02 -20.05
CA ARG A 391 -7.35 -21.14 -20.34
C ARG A 391 -6.10 -20.67 -21.08
N ASP A 392 -6.28 -19.82 -22.10
CA ASP A 392 -5.16 -19.25 -22.85
C ASP A 392 -4.36 -18.26 -22.02
N MET A 393 -5.05 -17.47 -21.18
CA MET A 393 -4.39 -16.55 -20.26
C MET A 393 -3.57 -17.28 -19.20
N GLY A 394 -4.12 -18.35 -18.63
CA GLY A 394 -3.48 -19.19 -17.62
C GLY A 394 -2.25 -19.90 -18.18
N ARG A 395 -2.34 -20.47 -19.39
CA ARG A 395 -1.21 -21.08 -20.09
C ARG A 395 -0.06 -20.10 -20.34
N ARG A 396 -0.36 -18.88 -20.81
CA ARG A 396 0.66 -17.83 -21.02
C ARG A 396 1.33 -17.41 -19.71
N LEU A 397 0.54 -17.20 -18.66
CA LEU A 397 1.09 -16.90 -17.32
C LEU A 397 1.96 -18.05 -16.80
N ALA A 398 1.50 -19.29 -16.92
CA ALA A 398 2.26 -20.46 -16.47
C ALA A 398 3.63 -20.55 -17.17
N GLN A 399 3.68 -20.31 -18.50
CA GLN A 399 4.93 -20.30 -19.26
C GLN A 399 5.90 -19.22 -18.76
N GLU A 400 5.42 -17.99 -18.55
CA GLU A 400 6.22 -16.87 -18.04
C GLU A 400 6.76 -17.16 -16.64
N VAL A 401 5.88 -17.63 -15.73
CA VAL A 401 6.25 -17.97 -14.35
C VAL A 401 7.29 -19.07 -14.32
N VAL A 402 7.10 -20.17 -15.06
CA VAL A 402 8.05 -21.28 -15.11
C VAL A 402 9.40 -20.82 -15.66
N SER A 403 9.40 -20.01 -16.73
CA SER A 403 10.62 -19.43 -17.31
C SER A 403 11.38 -18.58 -16.29
N PHE A 404 10.67 -17.70 -15.58
CA PHE A 404 11.25 -16.85 -14.55
C PHE A 404 11.80 -17.65 -13.37
N VAL A 405 11.02 -18.59 -12.83
CA VAL A 405 11.41 -19.42 -11.68
C VAL A 405 12.65 -20.25 -12.03
N LYS A 406 12.68 -20.90 -13.20
CA LYS A 406 13.86 -21.65 -13.67
C LYS A 406 15.10 -20.75 -13.73
N LYS A 407 14.99 -19.58 -14.38
CA LYS A 407 16.09 -18.62 -14.47
C LYS A 407 16.65 -18.20 -13.10
N LYS A 408 15.77 -17.98 -12.11
CA LYS A 408 16.19 -17.61 -10.75
C LYS A 408 16.79 -18.79 -9.99
N MET A 409 16.22 -19.98 -10.12
CA MET A 409 16.78 -21.20 -9.54
C MET A 409 18.19 -21.46 -10.08
N ASP A 410 18.39 -21.39 -11.40
CA ASP A 410 19.69 -21.60 -12.04
C ASP A 410 20.72 -20.56 -11.57
N LYS A 411 20.33 -19.30 -11.43
CA LYS A 411 21.19 -18.23 -10.90
C LYS A 411 21.62 -18.52 -9.47
N VAL A 412 20.71 -19.01 -8.61
CA VAL A 412 21.05 -19.33 -7.22
C VAL A 412 21.94 -20.57 -7.15
N SER A 413 21.64 -21.62 -7.91
CA SER A 413 22.41 -22.87 -7.96
C SER A 413 23.88 -22.66 -8.35
N ARG A 414 24.18 -21.67 -9.21
CA ARG A 414 25.57 -21.31 -9.56
C ARG A 414 26.33 -20.60 -8.43
N SER A 415 25.61 -20.06 -7.44
CA SER A 415 26.15 -19.17 -6.40
C SER A 415 26.16 -19.80 -4.99
N GLY A 416 25.63 -21.01 -4.84
CA GLY A 416 25.56 -21.75 -3.58
C GLY A 416 24.43 -22.79 -3.55
N VAL A 417 24.27 -23.45 -2.41
CA VAL A 417 23.23 -24.47 -2.20
C VAL A 417 21.88 -23.81 -1.89
N LEU A 418 20.85 -24.15 -2.66
CA LEU A 418 19.48 -23.69 -2.45
C LEU A 418 18.77 -24.60 -1.45
N ARG A 419 18.42 -24.08 -0.28
CA ARG A 419 17.77 -24.87 0.78
C ARG A 419 16.26 -24.92 0.66
N ALA A 420 15.64 -23.82 0.25
CA ALA A 420 14.19 -23.71 0.14
C ALA A 420 13.78 -22.68 -0.90
N ILE A 421 12.60 -22.89 -1.49
CA ILE A 421 11.95 -21.95 -2.39
C ILE A 421 10.61 -21.57 -1.77
N LYS A 422 10.32 -20.27 -1.76
CA LYS A 422 8.99 -19.73 -1.45
C LYS A 422 8.47 -19.02 -2.68
N LEU A 423 7.42 -19.55 -3.27
CA LEU A 423 6.74 -18.97 -4.43
C LEU A 423 5.41 -18.38 -3.98
N SER A 424 5.31 -17.06 -4.01
CA SER A 424 4.08 -16.33 -3.63
C SER A 424 3.46 -15.68 -4.86
N PHE A 425 2.15 -15.45 -4.79
CA PHE A 425 1.42 -14.80 -5.85
C PHE A 425 0.50 -13.70 -5.32
N VAL A 426 0.39 -12.63 -6.10
CA VAL A 426 -0.53 -11.52 -5.90
C VAL A 426 -1.36 -11.35 -7.16
N GLY A 427 -2.67 -11.45 -7.04
CA GLY A 427 -3.59 -11.26 -8.17
C GLY A 427 -4.55 -10.11 -7.90
N HIS A 428 -4.79 -9.26 -8.88
CA HIS A 428 -5.84 -8.25 -8.83
C HIS A 428 -7.00 -8.59 -9.76
N SER A 429 -8.24 -8.47 -9.28
CA SER A 429 -9.44 -8.67 -10.11
C SER A 429 -9.38 -10.03 -10.82
N ILE A 430 -9.61 -10.07 -12.14
CA ILE A 430 -9.52 -11.30 -12.95
C ILE A 430 -8.13 -11.93 -12.96
N GLY A 431 -7.07 -11.21 -12.59
CA GLY A 431 -5.72 -11.75 -12.44
C GLY A 431 -5.66 -12.91 -11.45
N ASN A 432 -6.58 -12.93 -10.47
CA ASN A 432 -6.79 -14.05 -9.56
C ASN A 432 -7.26 -15.33 -10.28
N ILE A 433 -8.15 -15.19 -11.27
CA ILE A 433 -8.65 -16.31 -12.07
C ILE A 433 -7.57 -16.79 -13.02
N ILE A 434 -6.85 -15.88 -13.69
CA ILE A 434 -5.72 -16.21 -14.56
C ILE A 434 -4.66 -17.01 -13.79
N LEU A 435 -4.30 -16.54 -12.59
CA LEU A 435 -3.37 -17.21 -11.68
C LEU A 435 -3.84 -18.60 -11.30
N ARG A 436 -5.07 -18.75 -10.81
CA ARG A 436 -5.62 -20.08 -10.44
C ARG A 436 -5.61 -21.02 -11.63
N THR A 437 -5.89 -20.51 -12.84
CA THR A 437 -5.85 -21.28 -14.08
C THR A 437 -4.43 -21.72 -14.41
N ALA A 438 -3.44 -20.82 -14.31
CA ALA A 438 -2.02 -21.14 -14.52
C ALA A 438 -1.54 -22.26 -13.59
N LEU A 439 -2.03 -22.33 -12.35
CA LEU A 439 -1.70 -23.40 -11.40
C LEU A 439 -2.24 -24.78 -11.82
N THR A 440 -3.19 -24.85 -12.74
CA THR A 440 -3.72 -26.10 -13.29
C THR A 440 -2.89 -26.65 -14.46
N GLU A 441 -2.00 -25.83 -15.03
CA GLU A 441 -1.15 -26.23 -16.15
C GLU A 441 -0.09 -27.23 -15.69
N SER A 442 0.12 -28.31 -16.46
CA SER A 442 1.07 -29.38 -16.13
C SER A 442 2.51 -28.86 -15.94
N ILE A 443 2.90 -27.80 -16.65
CA ILE A 443 4.22 -27.17 -16.51
C ILE A 443 4.46 -26.55 -15.12
N MET A 444 3.40 -26.22 -14.37
CA MET A 444 3.48 -25.69 -13.01
C MET A 444 3.59 -26.79 -11.94
N GLU A 445 3.22 -28.03 -12.25
CA GLU A 445 3.16 -29.16 -11.30
C GLU A 445 4.45 -29.31 -10.44
N PRO A 446 5.68 -29.23 -11.00
CA PRO A 446 6.91 -29.37 -10.19
C PRO A 446 7.11 -28.25 -9.15
N TYR A 447 6.44 -27.11 -9.32
CA TYR A 447 6.58 -25.90 -8.52
C TYR A 447 5.47 -25.72 -7.48
N LEU A 448 4.36 -26.48 -7.58
CA LEU A 448 3.21 -26.35 -6.67
C LEU A 448 3.58 -26.58 -5.20
N ARG A 449 4.57 -27.44 -4.92
CA ARG A 449 5.12 -27.68 -3.57
C ARG A 449 5.83 -26.47 -2.94
N TYR A 450 6.20 -25.47 -3.73
CA TYR A 450 6.87 -24.26 -3.26
C TYR A 450 5.90 -23.12 -2.96
N LEU A 451 4.60 -23.30 -3.20
CA LEU A 451 3.59 -22.28 -2.98
C LEU A 451 3.55 -21.86 -1.50
N HIS A 452 3.71 -20.56 -1.26
CA HIS A 452 3.85 -20.00 0.08
C HIS A 452 2.68 -19.08 0.42
N THR A 453 2.54 -17.96 -0.29
CA THR A 453 1.52 -16.95 0.03
C THR A 453 0.71 -16.59 -1.20
N TYR A 454 -0.59 -16.64 -1.06
CA TYR A 454 -1.54 -16.13 -2.03
C TYR A 454 -2.23 -14.89 -1.46
N LEU A 455 -2.01 -13.74 -2.09
CA LEU A 455 -2.70 -12.49 -1.80
C LEU A 455 -3.68 -12.18 -2.94
N SER A 456 -4.97 -12.36 -2.68
CA SER A 456 -6.02 -12.04 -3.65
C SER A 456 -6.57 -10.66 -3.38
N VAL A 457 -6.44 -9.74 -4.34
CA VAL A 457 -6.98 -8.38 -4.27
C VAL A 457 -8.23 -8.32 -5.15
N SER A 458 -9.41 -8.21 -4.53
CA SER A 458 -10.72 -8.21 -5.20
C SER A 458 -10.89 -9.33 -6.23
N GLY A 459 -10.60 -10.60 -5.88
CA GLY A 459 -10.68 -11.72 -6.84
C GLY A 459 -12.10 -12.28 -7.01
N PRO A 460 -12.69 -12.37 -8.22
CA PRO A 460 -14.05 -12.90 -8.42
C PRO A 460 -14.08 -14.45 -8.37
N HIS A 461 -13.69 -15.06 -7.25
CA HIS A 461 -13.45 -16.51 -7.11
C HIS A 461 -14.66 -17.40 -7.36
N LEU A 462 -15.86 -16.89 -7.08
CA LEU A 462 -17.15 -17.55 -7.31
C LEU A 462 -17.90 -16.95 -8.52
N GLY A 463 -17.19 -16.12 -9.30
CA GLY A 463 -17.75 -15.39 -10.43
C GLY A 463 -18.85 -14.42 -10.03
N TYR A 464 -19.77 -14.20 -10.97
CA TYR A 464 -20.81 -13.16 -10.92
C TYR A 464 -22.21 -13.74 -10.77
N LEU A 465 -22.32 -15.00 -10.36
CA LEU A 465 -23.58 -15.75 -10.31
C LEU A 465 -24.63 -15.07 -9.42
N TYR A 466 -24.22 -14.47 -8.30
CA TYR A 466 -25.07 -13.70 -7.38
C TYR A 466 -24.68 -12.21 -7.32
N SER A 467 -24.21 -11.63 -8.43
CA SER A 467 -23.92 -10.19 -8.49
C SER A 467 -25.17 -9.33 -8.22
N SER A 468 -25.12 -8.48 -7.20
CA SER A 468 -26.23 -7.60 -6.79
C SER A 468 -26.24 -6.22 -7.49
N ASN A 469 -25.14 -5.83 -8.14
CA ASN A 469 -25.02 -4.49 -8.76
C ASN A 469 -25.65 -4.46 -10.16
N SER A 470 -26.88 -3.95 -10.25
CA SER A 470 -27.66 -3.88 -11.50
C SER A 470 -27.01 -3.01 -12.59
N LEU A 471 -26.36 -1.89 -12.22
CA LEU A 471 -25.68 -1.00 -13.16
C LEU A 471 -24.46 -1.68 -13.79
N PHE A 472 -23.63 -2.31 -12.95
CA PHE A 472 -22.50 -3.10 -13.43
C PHE A 472 -22.96 -4.28 -14.29
N ASN A 473 -23.99 -5.01 -13.85
CA ASN A 473 -24.56 -6.13 -14.61
C ASN A 473 -25.10 -5.66 -15.98
N GLY A 474 -25.72 -4.48 -16.05
CA GLY A 474 -26.14 -3.85 -17.30
C GLY A 474 -24.96 -3.54 -18.23
N GLY A 475 -23.88 -2.95 -17.70
CA GLY A 475 -22.64 -2.70 -18.45
C GLY A 475 -21.99 -3.99 -18.95
N LEU A 476 -22.00 -5.04 -18.12
CA LEU A 476 -21.46 -6.36 -18.48
C LEU A 476 -22.25 -7.01 -19.62
N TRP A 477 -23.59 -6.90 -19.58
CA TRP A 477 -24.46 -7.37 -20.66
C TRP A 477 -24.15 -6.63 -21.98
N VAL A 478 -23.95 -5.31 -21.93
CA VAL A 478 -23.55 -4.51 -23.10
C VAL A 478 -22.19 -4.98 -23.64
N LEU A 479 -21.19 -5.17 -22.77
CA LEU A 479 -19.86 -5.65 -23.17
C LEU A 479 -19.91 -7.03 -23.82
N LYS A 480 -20.70 -7.96 -23.28
CA LYS A 480 -20.93 -9.28 -23.90
C LYS A 480 -21.48 -9.14 -25.32
N LYS A 481 -22.50 -8.29 -25.50
CA LYS A 481 -23.19 -8.11 -26.78
C LYS A 481 -22.34 -7.37 -27.82
N LEU A 482 -21.51 -6.41 -27.38
CA LEU A 482 -20.75 -5.53 -28.28
C LEU A 482 -19.31 -5.98 -28.56
N LYS A 483 -18.66 -6.69 -27.63
CA LYS A 483 -17.21 -7.00 -27.73
C LYS A 483 -16.84 -8.48 -27.73
N ASN A 484 -17.82 -9.40 -27.76
CA ASN A 484 -17.62 -10.87 -27.74
C ASN A 484 -16.47 -11.32 -26.81
N THR A 485 -16.42 -10.75 -25.60
CA THR A 485 -15.34 -10.99 -24.63
C THR A 485 -15.56 -12.32 -23.91
N GLN A 486 -14.83 -13.37 -24.30
CA GLN A 486 -15.04 -14.73 -23.78
C GLN A 486 -14.84 -14.84 -22.26
N CYS A 487 -13.83 -14.18 -21.69
CA CYS A 487 -13.61 -14.15 -20.24
C CYS A 487 -14.85 -13.67 -19.46
N ILE A 488 -15.62 -12.72 -20.01
CA ILE A 488 -16.83 -12.22 -19.37
C ILE A 488 -17.93 -13.29 -19.37
N HIS A 489 -18.05 -14.07 -20.45
CA HIS A 489 -18.95 -15.24 -20.47
C HIS A 489 -18.57 -16.26 -19.39
N GLN A 490 -17.27 -16.55 -19.23
CA GLN A 490 -16.77 -17.45 -18.19
C GLN A 490 -17.00 -16.93 -16.77
N LEU A 491 -16.83 -15.62 -16.54
CA LEU A 491 -17.10 -14.98 -15.24
C LEU A 491 -18.57 -15.02 -14.82
N THR A 492 -19.46 -15.04 -15.80
CA THR A 492 -20.92 -14.93 -15.60
C THR A 492 -21.66 -16.23 -15.86
N PHE A 493 -20.95 -17.34 -16.04
CA PHE A 493 -21.53 -18.67 -16.27
C PHE A 493 -22.41 -18.73 -17.52
N THR A 494 -22.04 -17.98 -18.57
CA THR A 494 -22.72 -17.99 -19.87
C THR A 494 -21.81 -18.49 -20.99
N ASP A 495 -20.75 -19.21 -20.64
CA ASP A 495 -19.84 -19.92 -21.56
C ASP A 495 -20.32 -21.35 -21.90
N ASP A 496 -21.25 -21.90 -21.11
CA ASP A 496 -21.89 -23.20 -21.35
C ASP A 496 -23.36 -23.15 -20.87
N PRO A 497 -24.33 -23.80 -21.57
CA PRO A 497 -25.71 -23.89 -21.11
C PRO A 497 -25.88 -24.67 -19.80
N ASP A 498 -25.00 -25.63 -19.51
CA ASP A 498 -24.98 -26.31 -18.21
C ASP A 498 -23.97 -25.64 -17.28
N LEU A 499 -24.47 -25.08 -16.18
CA LEU A 499 -23.65 -24.46 -15.14
C LEU A 499 -22.51 -25.36 -14.64
N ARG A 500 -22.69 -26.69 -14.61
CA ARG A 500 -21.64 -27.64 -14.19
C ARG A 500 -20.54 -27.87 -15.24
N ASN A 501 -20.75 -27.41 -16.47
CA ASN A 501 -19.77 -27.48 -17.54
C ASN A 501 -19.02 -26.16 -17.75
N THR A 502 -19.50 -25.07 -17.14
CA THR A 502 -18.85 -23.76 -17.18
C THR A 502 -17.41 -23.79 -16.65
N PHE A 503 -16.60 -22.87 -17.15
CA PHE A 503 -15.19 -22.77 -16.80
C PHE A 503 -14.96 -22.58 -15.30
N LEU A 504 -15.63 -21.60 -14.67
CA LEU A 504 -15.40 -21.30 -13.26
C LEU A 504 -15.82 -22.45 -12.34
N TYR A 505 -16.88 -23.18 -12.67
CA TYR A 505 -17.26 -24.38 -11.92
C TYR A 505 -16.17 -25.45 -11.97
N LYS A 506 -15.63 -25.73 -13.17
CA LYS A 506 -14.52 -26.67 -13.33
C LYS A 506 -13.27 -26.20 -12.59
N LEU A 507 -12.93 -24.91 -12.68
CA LEU A 507 -11.78 -24.33 -11.97
C LEU A 507 -11.90 -24.46 -10.44
N ALA A 508 -13.10 -24.32 -9.88
CA ALA A 508 -13.34 -24.48 -8.45
C ALA A 508 -12.97 -25.89 -7.94
N LYS A 509 -13.11 -26.92 -8.78
CA LYS A 509 -12.76 -28.31 -8.46
C LYS A 509 -11.26 -28.61 -8.56
N HIS A 510 -10.47 -27.74 -9.19
CA HIS A 510 -9.02 -27.91 -9.24
C HIS A 510 -8.36 -27.40 -7.95
N ARG A 511 -7.30 -28.12 -7.53
CA ARG A 511 -6.50 -27.85 -6.32
C ARG A 511 -5.59 -26.62 -6.49
N THR A 512 -6.22 -25.45 -6.55
CA THR A 512 -5.57 -24.16 -6.81
C THR A 512 -5.28 -23.38 -5.54
N LEU A 513 -5.94 -23.72 -4.42
CA LEU A 513 -5.76 -23.07 -3.12
C LEU A 513 -5.08 -24.00 -2.08
N GLU A 514 -5.15 -25.31 -2.30
CA GLU A 514 -4.70 -26.34 -1.35
C GLU A 514 -3.21 -26.20 -0.98
N ASN A 515 -2.34 -25.85 -1.93
CA ASN A 515 -0.89 -25.90 -1.70
C ASN A 515 -0.30 -24.63 -1.06
N PHE A 516 -1.09 -23.55 -0.90
CA PHE A 516 -0.61 -22.33 -0.26
C PHE A 516 -0.61 -22.43 1.26
N ARG A 517 0.50 -22.02 1.90
CA ARG A 517 0.59 -21.92 3.37
C ARG A 517 -0.23 -20.78 3.95
N ASN A 518 -0.27 -19.65 3.22
CA ASN A 518 -1.00 -18.46 3.60
C ASN A 518 -1.96 -18.08 2.46
N VAL A 519 -3.24 -17.97 2.76
CA VAL A 519 -4.27 -17.44 1.84
C VAL A 519 -4.86 -16.20 2.46
N ILE A 520 -4.69 -15.07 1.78
CA ILE A 520 -5.15 -13.75 2.22
C ILE A 520 -6.08 -13.20 1.13
N LEU A 521 -7.33 -12.94 1.49
CA LEU A 521 -8.33 -12.37 0.58
C LEU A 521 -8.60 -10.92 1.00
N LEU A 522 -8.28 -9.98 0.13
CA LEU A 522 -8.64 -8.58 0.27
C LEU A 522 -9.89 -8.29 -0.53
N SER A 523 -10.85 -7.65 0.12
CA SER A 523 -12.12 -7.22 -0.45
C SER A 523 -12.44 -5.81 0.01
N SER A 524 -13.32 -5.12 -0.71
CA SER A 524 -13.92 -3.90 -0.21
C SER A 524 -15.43 -4.02 -0.28
N PRO A 525 -16.18 -3.66 0.78
CA PRO A 525 -17.64 -3.59 0.70
C PRO A 525 -18.13 -2.47 -0.24
N GLN A 526 -17.23 -1.58 -0.67
CA GLN A 526 -17.50 -0.49 -1.61
C GLN A 526 -17.18 -0.89 -3.07
N ASP A 527 -16.58 -2.07 -3.30
CA ASP A 527 -16.27 -2.56 -4.65
C ASP A 527 -17.56 -2.98 -5.34
N GLY A 528 -17.94 -2.21 -6.36
CA GLY A 528 -19.12 -2.50 -7.17
C GLY A 528 -18.82 -3.32 -8.42
N TYR A 529 -17.55 -3.60 -8.71
CA TYR A 529 -17.11 -4.39 -9.85
C TYR A 529 -17.07 -5.86 -9.50
N VAL A 530 -16.50 -6.25 -8.36
CA VAL A 530 -16.41 -7.66 -7.96
C VAL A 530 -17.41 -7.94 -6.84
N PRO A 531 -18.31 -8.94 -6.98
CA PRO A 531 -19.26 -9.25 -5.93
C PRO A 531 -18.54 -9.56 -4.61
N TYR A 532 -18.93 -8.88 -3.54
CA TYR A 532 -18.26 -8.93 -2.23
C TYR A 532 -18.04 -10.37 -1.71
N HIS A 533 -19.08 -11.22 -1.76
CA HIS A 533 -19.00 -12.62 -1.35
C HIS A 533 -18.05 -13.47 -2.22
N SER A 534 -17.88 -13.09 -3.49
CA SER A 534 -17.00 -13.75 -4.45
C SER A 534 -15.53 -13.42 -4.15
N ALA A 535 -15.24 -12.16 -3.82
CA ALA A 535 -13.91 -11.70 -3.33
C ALA A 535 -13.48 -12.43 -2.06
N ARG A 536 -14.44 -12.79 -1.21
CA ARG A 536 -14.21 -13.35 0.12
C ARG A 536 -14.34 -14.86 0.20
N ILE A 537 -14.78 -15.53 -0.87
CA ILE A 537 -15.10 -16.98 -0.86
C ILE A 537 -16.04 -17.27 0.32
N GLU A 538 -17.23 -16.67 0.28
CA GLU A 538 -18.25 -16.81 1.32
C GLU A 538 -19.67 -16.89 0.74
N MET A 539 -20.62 -17.26 1.61
CA MET A 539 -22.04 -17.29 1.27
C MET A 539 -22.61 -15.87 1.22
N CYS A 540 -23.57 -15.61 0.33
CA CYS A 540 -24.33 -14.35 0.33
C CYS A 540 -25.79 -14.57 0.75
N PRO A 541 -26.51 -13.52 1.19
CA PRO A 541 -27.92 -13.65 1.55
C PRO A 541 -28.78 -14.23 0.42
N ALA A 542 -28.54 -13.79 -0.82
CA ALA A 542 -29.27 -14.24 -2.01
C ALA A 542 -29.07 -15.73 -2.32
N SER A 543 -27.90 -16.30 -1.99
CA SER A 543 -27.64 -17.73 -2.19
C SER A 543 -28.11 -18.59 -1.01
N SER A 544 -28.22 -18.02 0.19
CA SER A 544 -28.53 -18.78 1.42
C SER A 544 -29.90 -19.48 1.41
N GLY A 545 -30.88 -18.93 0.69
CA GLY A 545 -32.22 -19.51 0.51
C GLY A 545 -32.51 -20.01 -0.90
N ASP A 546 -31.51 -20.04 -1.79
CA ASP A 546 -31.71 -20.45 -3.17
C ASP A 546 -31.49 -21.97 -3.31
N HIS A 547 -32.58 -22.72 -3.44
CA HIS A 547 -32.57 -24.17 -3.65
C HIS A 547 -32.59 -24.58 -5.13
N SER A 548 -32.53 -23.63 -6.06
CA SER A 548 -32.49 -23.91 -7.49
C SER A 548 -31.18 -24.58 -7.92
N LYS A 549 -31.10 -25.02 -9.18
CA LYS A 549 -29.85 -25.54 -9.78
C LYS A 549 -28.71 -24.54 -9.62
N LYS A 550 -29.00 -23.23 -9.73
CA LYS A 550 -28.03 -22.15 -9.56
C LYS A 550 -27.45 -22.13 -8.14
N GLY A 551 -28.30 -22.16 -7.12
CA GLY A 551 -27.88 -22.18 -5.72
C GLY A 551 -27.07 -23.41 -5.35
N LYS A 552 -27.47 -24.58 -5.84
CA LYS A 552 -26.70 -25.83 -5.67
C LYS A 552 -25.30 -25.73 -6.27
N VAL A 553 -25.18 -25.24 -7.51
CA VAL A 553 -23.89 -25.09 -8.19
C VAL A 553 -22.98 -24.08 -7.47
N PHE A 554 -23.51 -22.94 -7.04
CA PHE A 554 -22.76 -21.97 -6.25
C PHE A 554 -22.24 -22.57 -4.94
N LEU A 555 -23.11 -23.30 -4.23
CA LEU A 555 -22.79 -23.95 -2.98
C LEU A 555 -21.68 -25.00 -3.15
N GLU A 556 -21.76 -25.82 -4.21
CA GLU A 556 -20.73 -26.77 -4.58
C GLU A 556 -19.39 -26.05 -4.78
N MET A 557 -19.33 -24.99 -5.59
CA MET A 557 -18.09 -24.23 -5.82
C MET A 557 -17.51 -23.59 -4.56
N LEU A 558 -18.38 -23.02 -3.72
CA LEU A 558 -17.98 -22.41 -2.45
C LEU A 558 -17.39 -23.46 -1.51
N ASN A 559 -18.05 -24.60 -1.35
CA ASN A 559 -17.57 -25.69 -0.52
C ASN A 559 -16.24 -26.24 -1.06
N GLU A 560 -16.08 -26.43 -2.37
CA GLU A 560 -14.80 -26.86 -2.98
C GLU A 560 -13.65 -25.90 -2.65
N CYS A 561 -13.87 -24.58 -2.78
CA CYS A 561 -12.84 -23.59 -2.45
C CYS A 561 -12.50 -23.61 -0.95
N LEU A 562 -13.51 -23.69 -0.07
CA LEU A 562 -13.30 -23.73 1.38
C LEU A 562 -12.63 -25.04 1.82
N ASP A 563 -12.99 -26.18 1.23
CA ASP A 563 -12.42 -27.49 1.53
C ASP A 563 -10.94 -27.53 1.16
N GLN A 564 -10.54 -26.93 0.04
CA GLN A 564 -9.12 -26.75 -0.31
C GLN A 564 -8.36 -25.91 0.72
N ILE A 565 -8.96 -24.84 1.22
CA ILE A 565 -8.37 -23.99 2.27
C ILE A 565 -8.29 -24.76 3.61
N ARG A 566 -9.26 -25.63 3.92
CA ARG A 566 -9.26 -26.47 5.12
C ARG A 566 -8.29 -27.66 5.06
N ALA A 567 -7.84 -28.05 3.87
CA ALA A 567 -7.00 -29.22 3.68
C ALA A 567 -5.77 -29.20 4.62
N ARG A 568 -5.53 -30.33 5.30
CA ARG A 568 -4.50 -30.52 6.35
C ARG A 568 -3.06 -30.54 5.84
N SER A 569 -2.78 -29.99 4.66
CA SER A 569 -1.46 -30.00 4.02
C SER A 569 -0.39 -29.30 4.87
N PHE A 570 -0.78 -28.44 5.81
CA PHE A 570 0.12 -27.78 6.76
C PHE A 570 -0.54 -27.68 8.15
N GLU A 571 0.20 -28.05 9.21
CA GLU A 571 -0.26 -27.99 10.62
C GLU A 571 -0.64 -26.56 11.07
N HIS A 572 -0.10 -25.54 10.40
CA HIS A 572 -0.29 -24.11 10.73
C HIS A 572 -0.59 -23.25 9.50
N ARG A 573 -1.60 -23.62 8.70
CA ARG A 573 -2.08 -22.78 7.58
C ARG A 573 -2.76 -21.51 8.10
N VAL A 574 -2.48 -20.37 7.45
CA VAL A 574 -3.17 -19.11 7.73
C VAL A 574 -4.21 -18.83 6.65
N PHE A 575 -5.45 -18.63 7.08
CA PHE A 575 -6.52 -18.07 6.24
C PHE A 575 -7.02 -16.76 6.84
N MET A 576 -6.95 -15.69 6.05
CA MET A 576 -7.29 -14.35 6.48
C MET A 576 -8.16 -13.67 5.42
N ARG A 577 -9.25 -13.05 5.86
CA ARG A 577 -10.06 -12.14 5.03
C ARG A 577 -9.86 -10.73 5.57
N CYS A 578 -9.62 -9.77 4.68
CA CYS A 578 -9.46 -8.38 5.06
C CYS A 578 -10.40 -7.53 4.23
N ASP A 579 -11.29 -6.78 4.89
CA ASP A 579 -12.04 -5.73 4.23
C ASP A 579 -11.32 -4.40 4.33
N VAL A 580 -11.12 -3.75 3.20
CA VAL A 580 -10.57 -2.41 3.12
C VAL A 580 -11.71 -1.44 2.79
N ASN A 581 -12.00 -0.55 3.72
CA ASN A 581 -12.96 0.53 3.54
C ASN A 581 -12.21 1.84 3.29
N PHE A 582 -12.25 2.30 2.05
CA PHE A 582 -11.59 3.52 1.60
C PHE A 582 -12.46 4.75 1.92
N ASP A 583 -11.82 5.90 2.09
CA ASP A 583 -12.54 7.17 2.07
C ASP A 583 -12.77 7.62 0.63
N VAL A 584 -13.97 7.34 0.13
CA VAL A 584 -14.39 7.74 -1.23
C VAL A 584 -15.13 9.08 -1.23
N THR A 585 -15.22 9.80 -0.10
CA THR A 585 -16.04 11.02 0.02
C THR A 585 -15.52 12.18 -0.84
N LEU A 586 -14.21 12.26 -1.07
CA LEU A 586 -13.57 13.30 -1.88
C LEU A 586 -13.66 13.06 -3.38
N GLN A 587 -13.99 11.84 -3.81
CA GLN A 587 -14.10 11.52 -5.24
C GLN A 587 -15.36 12.11 -5.89
N GLY A 588 -16.18 12.86 -5.13
CA GLY A 588 -17.43 13.46 -5.59
C GLY A 588 -18.52 12.42 -5.87
N LYS A 589 -19.76 12.85 -6.12
CA LYS A 589 -20.81 11.96 -6.62
C LYS A 589 -20.61 11.72 -8.12
N ASN A 590 -19.57 10.99 -8.47
CA ASN A 590 -19.18 10.74 -9.85
C ASN A 590 -19.69 9.35 -10.28
N LEU A 591 -19.79 9.07 -11.58
CA LEU A 591 -20.21 7.76 -12.07
C LEU A 591 -19.32 6.61 -11.52
N ASN A 592 -18.02 6.87 -11.32
CA ASN A 592 -17.09 5.90 -10.75
C ASN A 592 -17.42 5.50 -9.30
N THR A 593 -17.83 6.44 -8.46
CA THR A 593 -18.28 6.19 -7.09
C THR A 593 -19.66 5.51 -7.04
N ILE A 594 -20.55 5.86 -7.97
CA ILE A 594 -21.92 5.29 -8.05
C ILE A 594 -21.88 3.83 -8.52
N ILE A 595 -20.98 3.50 -9.44
CA ILE A 595 -20.81 2.14 -9.97
C ILE A 595 -19.95 1.29 -9.02
N GLY A 596 -19.25 1.89 -8.06
CA GLY A 596 -18.30 1.22 -7.16
C GLY A 596 -16.96 0.87 -7.82
N ARG A 597 -16.65 1.48 -8.97
CA ARG A 597 -15.36 1.41 -9.67
C ARG A 597 -14.24 2.05 -8.84
N ALA A 598 -14.59 3.10 -8.10
CA ALA A 598 -13.72 3.84 -7.20
C ALA A 598 -12.90 2.90 -6.29
N ALA A 599 -13.58 2.16 -5.42
CA ALA A 599 -12.92 1.24 -4.47
C ALA A 599 -12.15 0.11 -5.16
N HIS A 600 -12.60 -0.33 -6.34
CA HIS A 600 -11.88 -1.33 -7.13
C HIS A 600 -10.50 -0.83 -7.59
N ILE A 601 -10.42 0.45 -7.98
CA ILE A 601 -9.17 1.09 -8.45
C ILE A 601 -8.32 1.56 -7.27
N GLU A 602 -8.95 1.93 -6.15
CA GLU A 602 -8.25 2.39 -4.96
C GLU A 602 -7.24 1.37 -4.42
N PHE A 603 -7.50 0.07 -4.64
CA PHE A 603 -6.55 -1.02 -4.37
C PHE A 603 -5.23 -0.92 -5.16
N LEU A 604 -5.20 -0.19 -6.27
CA LEU A 604 -4.05 0.03 -7.15
C LEU A 604 -3.41 1.42 -6.95
N GLU A 605 -4.20 2.41 -6.53
CA GLU A 605 -3.76 3.80 -6.40
C GLU A 605 -3.29 4.14 -4.98
N THR A 606 -3.66 3.34 -3.99
CA THR A 606 -3.22 3.52 -2.59
C THR A 606 -2.33 2.36 -2.14
N ASP A 607 -1.32 2.66 -1.32
CA ASP A 607 -0.42 1.64 -0.74
C ASP A 607 -0.59 1.50 0.78
N VAL A 608 -1.31 2.42 1.41
CA VAL A 608 -1.50 2.50 2.87
C VAL A 608 -2.10 1.21 3.45
N PHE A 609 -3.14 0.65 2.81
CA PHE A 609 -3.72 -0.62 3.26
C PHE A 609 -2.72 -1.78 3.14
N ALA A 610 -1.88 -1.76 2.09
CA ALA A 610 -0.85 -2.77 1.88
C ALA A 610 0.23 -2.66 2.95
N SER A 611 0.64 -1.44 3.33
CA SER A 611 1.50 -1.21 4.48
C SER A 611 0.90 -1.83 5.74
N PHE A 612 -0.35 -1.51 6.07
CA PHE A 612 -1.02 -2.00 7.29
C PHE A 612 -1.00 -3.51 7.37
N ILE A 613 -1.41 -4.19 6.30
CA ILE A 613 -1.49 -5.65 6.30
C ILE A 613 -0.10 -6.28 6.33
N MET A 614 0.81 -5.81 5.47
CA MET A 614 2.07 -6.52 5.28
C MET A 614 3.04 -6.38 6.46
N TRP A 615 3.08 -5.22 7.12
CA TRP A 615 3.94 -5.04 8.29
C TRP A 615 3.29 -5.45 9.60
N SER A 616 1.96 -5.56 9.67
CA SER A 616 1.29 -6.14 10.84
C SER A 616 1.43 -7.66 10.87
N PHE A 617 1.59 -8.27 9.69
CA PHE A 617 1.76 -9.72 9.52
C PHE A 617 3.01 -10.08 8.70
N PRO A 618 4.22 -9.61 9.07
CA PRO A 618 5.41 -9.72 8.23
C PRO A 618 5.83 -11.17 7.98
N ASP A 619 5.50 -12.08 8.91
CA ASP A 619 5.77 -13.51 8.81
C ASP A 619 5.00 -14.20 7.67
N LEU A 620 3.88 -13.60 7.24
CA LEU A 620 3.12 -14.12 6.10
C LEU A 620 3.81 -13.81 4.77
N PHE A 621 4.68 -12.78 4.73
CA PHE A 621 5.29 -12.26 3.51
C PHE A 621 6.80 -12.54 3.41
N ARG A 622 7.44 -12.98 4.51
CA ARG A 622 8.86 -13.34 4.61
C ARG A 622 9.12 -14.83 4.44
#